data_AF-A0A2J6Q310-F1
#
_entry.id   AF-A0A2J6Q310-F1
#
_cell.length_a   1.000
_cell.length_b   1.000
_cell.length_c   1.000
_cell.angle_alpha   90.00
_cell.angle_beta   90.00
_cell.angle_gamma   90.00
#
_symmetry.space_group_name_H-M   'P 1'
#
loop_
_entity.id
_entity.type
_entity.pdbx_description
1 polymer ?
#
loop_
_entity_poly.entity_id
_entity_poly.type
_entity_poly.pdbx_seq_one_letter_code
_entity_poly.pdbx_strand_id
1 'polypeptide(L)'
;MWLALCFAFAGPMILSGVFEAVLDSKILSFVGTESKKSLSTVMSTRLLYLVLVRNLDFKWKIENEDTIGGDPWQDLEHLLEGPGQELKFPSMVELQNNYGSNVGIPIAFFCGGFVYTLFDIQTSLGNNDVAHALSFGMWWTIVPHMAIISSLLLAGNNPFILQLATDVSRTEHRPVLGIFAQAYESRYKPEWLWFRGRSKYIWLKRVFLLNEVESAAKVLPGVASKEGSKKTPNITVNRKSKPQLTDLQSAVDLAVFDWAQMITITTALIFVPFILAFLTSFYTPTVGLSCRSLTFLTYFLAQMGQVALWAWALSTSSICENGKLHSPAHRSKPCLPNLISWLTYWTLAILFFCTSIFAAIGGTIMQLLGVYSNCLCALPAKYWNTRYMDDAHSYVNLGSNSAADISAAQHWWMAMGSVATGFLCAATYFGWWYQLRLRVIFRDLAEEI
;
A
#
# COMPACT_ATOMS: atom_id res chain seq x y z
N MET A 1 13.00 -10.58 10.09
CA MET A 1 11.54 -10.46 10.34
C MET A 1 10.87 -9.41 9.46
N TRP A 2 11.31 -8.14 9.46
CA TRP A 2 10.69 -7.09 8.63
C TRP A 2 10.62 -7.43 7.12
N LEU A 3 11.73 -7.87 6.52
CA LEU A 3 11.75 -8.30 5.12
C LEU A 3 10.72 -9.41 4.83
N ALA A 4 10.55 -10.35 5.75
CA ALA A 4 9.56 -11.41 5.61
C ALA A 4 8.14 -10.86 5.52
N LEU A 5 7.80 -9.85 6.34
CA LEU A 5 6.50 -9.19 6.29
C LEU A 5 6.32 -8.41 4.98
N CYS A 6 7.37 -7.73 4.51
CA CYS A 6 7.36 -7.03 3.22
C CYS A 6 7.05 -8.01 2.07
N PHE A 7 7.78 -9.13 1.98
CA PHE A 7 7.51 -10.14 0.96
C PHE A 7 6.14 -10.80 1.14
N ALA A 8 5.71 -11.04 2.36
CA ALA A 8 4.45 -11.73 2.64
C ALA A 8 3.21 -10.89 2.33
N PHE A 9 3.30 -9.56 2.40
CA PHE A 9 2.18 -8.64 2.20
C PHE A 9 2.40 -7.65 1.06
N ALA A 10 3.33 -7.92 0.14
CA ALA A 10 3.66 -6.97 -0.92
C ALA A 10 2.45 -6.58 -1.77
N GLY A 11 1.65 -7.56 -2.19
CA GLY A 11 0.44 -7.34 -2.96
C GLY A 11 -0.57 -6.42 -2.24
N PRO A 12 -1.04 -6.77 -1.03
CA PRO A 12 -1.90 -5.91 -0.24
C PRO A 12 -1.32 -4.53 0.07
N MET A 13 -0.01 -4.43 0.34
CA MET A 13 0.66 -3.13 0.59
C MET A 13 0.61 -2.22 -0.65
N ILE A 14 0.96 -2.76 -1.83
CA ILE A 14 0.95 -2.03 -3.09
C ILE A 14 -0.48 -1.61 -3.44
N LEU A 15 -1.44 -2.55 -3.37
CA LEU A 15 -2.85 -2.25 -3.68
C LEU A 15 -3.42 -1.18 -2.74
N SER A 16 -3.13 -1.28 -1.44
CA SER A 16 -3.58 -0.32 -0.43
C SER A 16 -3.02 1.08 -0.66
N GLY A 17 -1.73 1.19 -0.99
CA GLY A 17 -1.13 2.49 -1.30
C GLY A 17 -1.62 3.08 -2.63
N VAL A 18 -1.81 2.27 -3.67
CA VAL A 18 -2.41 2.73 -4.93
C VAL A 18 -3.85 3.21 -4.71
N PHE A 19 -4.63 2.45 -3.93
CA PHE A 19 -6.00 2.82 -3.56
C PHE A 19 -6.04 4.16 -2.83
N GLU A 20 -5.14 4.35 -1.88
CA GLU A 20 -5.03 5.62 -1.16
C GLU A 20 -4.67 6.79 -2.08
N ALA A 21 -3.72 6.58 -2.99
CA ALA A 21 -3.30 7.61 -3.93
C ALA A 21 -4.47 8.06 -4.83
N VAL A 22 -5.28 7.11 -5.30
CA VAL A 22 -6.49 7.42 -6.09
C VAL A 22 -7.49 8.23 -5.26
N LEU A 23 -7.70 7.87 -3.99
CA LEU A 23 -8.56 8.64 -3.10
C LEU A 23 -8.04 10.08 -2.89
N ASP A 24 -6.74 10.26 -2.70
CA ASP A 24 -6.14 11.60 -2.59
C ASP A 24 -6.39 12.46 -3.82
N SER A 25 -6.13 11.90 -5.01
CA SER A 25 -6.33 12.61 -6.25
C SER A 25 -7.80 13.02 -6.42
N LYS A 26 -8.75 12.17 -6.03
CA LYS A 26 -10.19 12.47 -6.11
C LYS A 26 -10.61 13.55 -5.11
N ILE A 27 -10.15 13.46 -3.87
CA ILE A 27 -10.45 14.45 -2.83
C ILE A 27 -9.90 15.82 -3.24
N LEU A 28 -8.64 15.90 -3.67
CA LEU A 28 -8.04 17.16 -4.09
C LEU A 28 -8.70 17.74 -5.34
N SER A 29 -9.04 16.91 -6.32
CA SER A 29 -9.78 17.36 -7.51
C SER A 29 -11.16 17.90 -7.15
N PHE A 30 -11.85 17.27 -6.20
CA PHE A 30 -13.15 17.75 -5.70
C PHE A 30 -13.00 19.09 -4.97
N VAL A 31 -12.06 19.19 -4.02
CA VAL A 31 -11.80 20.44 -3.28
C VAL A 31 -11.46 21.57 -4.25
N GLY A 32 -10.59 21.35 -5.22
CA GLY A 32 -10.23 22.39 -6.19
C GLY A 32 -11.36 22.83 -7.12
N THR A 33 -12.31 21.94 -7.42
CA THR A 33 -13.45 22.28 -8.27
C THR A 33 -14.55 22.99 -7.49
N GLU A 34 -14.83 22.54 -6.26
CA GLU A 34 -15.97 23.00 -5.46
C GLU A 34 -15.63 24.14 -4.47
N SER A 35 -14.37 24.31 -4.08
CA SER A 35 -13.90 25.45 -3.28
C SER A 35 -14.28 26.79 -3.94
N LYS A 36 -14.12 26.87 -5.27
CA LYS A 36 -14.43 28.07 -6.07
C LYS A 36 -15.92 28.40 -6.18
N LYS A 37 -16.81 27.44 -5.92
CA LYS A 37 -18.25 27.57 -6.21
C LYS A 37 -19.09 27.70 -4.96
N SER A 38 -18.87 26.83 -3.98
CA SER A 38 -19.80 26.74 -2.85
C SER A 38 -19.28 26.03 -1.61
N LEU A 39 -18.13 25.36 -1.65
CA LEU A 39 -17.67 24.54 -0.52
C LEU A 39 -17.30 25.43 0.67
N SER A 40 -17.82 25.10 1.86
CA SER A 40 -17.46 25.80 3.09
C SER A 40 -15.96 25.66 3.36
N THR A 41 -15.28 26.76 3.70
CA THR A 41 -13.86 26.78 4.09
C THR A 41 -13.55 25.68 5.10
N VAL A 42 -14.38 25.52 6.13
CA VAL A 42 -14.23 24.47 7.17
C VAL A 42 -14.24 23.05 6.57
N MET A 43 -15.09 22.80 5.58
CA MET A 43 -15.17 21.48 4.92
C MET A 43 -13.96 21.25 4.01
N SER A 44 -13.51 22.26 3.27
CA SER A 44 -12.30 22.19 2.44
C SER A 44 -11.06 21.93 3.31
N THR A 45 -10.91 22.67 4.40
CA THR A 45 -9.85 22.50 5.42
C THR A 45 -9.90 21.10 6.04
N ARG A 46 -11.09 20.62 6.42
CA ARG A 46 -11.29 19.24 6.89
C ARG A 46 -10.72 18.26 5.87
N LEU A 47 -11.16 18.32 4.61
CA LEU A 47 -10.75 17.44 3.52
C LEU A 47 -9.23 17.47 3.27
N LEU A 48 -8.59 18.63 3.33
CA LEU A 48 -7.13 18.74 3.21
C LEU A 48 -6.39 18.08 4.38
N TYR A 49 -6.86 18.24 5.62
CA TYR A 49 -6.30 17.51 6.76
C TYR A 49 -6.46 15.99 6.61
N LEU A 50 -7.56 15.53 5.99
CA LEU A 50 -7.75 14.10 5.72
C LEU A 50 -6.65 13.54 4.81
N VAL A 51 -6.19 14.34 3.83
CA VAL A 51 -5.11 13.93 2.93
C VAL A 51 -3.79 13.82 3.68
N LEU A 52 -3.49 14.73 4.60
CA LEU A 52 -2.21 14.78 5.32
C LEU A 52 -2.09 13.82 6.51
N VAL A 53 -3.16 13.69 7.31
CA VAL A 53 -3.09 13.10 8.66
C VAL A 53 -3.43 11.61 8.68
N ARG A 54 -4.08 11.07 7.65
CA ARG A 54 -4.82 9.80 7.75
C ARG A 54 -4.02 8.51 7.66
N ASN A 55 -2.72 8.57 7.90
CA ASN A 55 -1.98 7.37 8.27
C ASN A 55 -2.26 6.94 9.74
N LEU A 56 -3.24 7.52 10.45
CA LEU A 56 -3.51 7.20 11.85
C LEU A 56 -4.64 6.17 12.02
N ASP A 57 -4.47 5.28 13.00
CA ASP A 57 -5.41 4.22 13.39
C ASP A 57 -6.58 4.80 14.19
N PHE A 58 -7.79 4.64 13.65
CA PHE A 58 -9.04 5.08 14.29
C PHE A 58 -9.45 4.28 15.52
N LYS A 59 -9.06 3.01 15.57
CA LYS A 59 -9.58 2.06 16.54
C LYS A 59 -8.83 2.12 17.86
N TRP A 60 -7.86 3.04 17.98
CA TRP A 60 -7.14 3.22 19.21
C TRP A 60 -8.01 3.90 20.29
N LYS A 61 -8.97 3.13 20.82
CA LYS A 61 -9.42 3.31 22.18
C LYS A 61 -8.27 2.82 23.06
N ILE A 62 -7.76 3.70 23.92
CA ILE A 62 -6.95 3.27 25.05
C ILE A 62 -7.86 2.34 25.85
N GLU A 63 -7.58 1.03 25.84
CA GLU A 63 -8.38 -0.01 26.53
C GLU A 63 -8.42 0.17 28.06
N ASN A 64 -7.78 1.21 28.59
CA ASN A 64 -7.90 1.62 29.99
C ASN A 64 -8.96 2.71 30.10
N GLU A 65 -10.11 2.30 30.63
CA GLU A 65 -11.40 2.98 30.77
C GLU A 65 -11.43 4.33 31.53
N ASP A 66 -10.31 4.92 31.94
CA ASP A 66 -10.31 6.13 32.80
C ASP A 66 -9.49 7.32 32.29
N THR A 67 -8.81 7.21 31.16
CA THR A 67 -8.15 8.40 30.56
C THR A 67 -9.03 8.99 29.48
N ILE A 68 -9.39 10.26 29.67
CA ILE A 68 -10.08 11.17 28.73
C ILE A 68 -9.16 11.42 27.52
N GLY A 69 -8.77 10.35 26.82
CA GLY A 69 -8.06 10.41 25.57
C GLY A 69 -9.11 10.49 24.46
N GLY A 70 -9.43 11.71 24.04
CA GLY A 70 -10.28 11.95 22.87
C GLY A 70 -9.83 11.16 21.63
N ASP A 71 -10.80 10.85 20.78
CA ASP A 71 -10.58 10.24 19.47
C ASP A 71 -9.63 11.14 18.64
N PRO A 72 -8.67 10.61 17.85
CA PRO A 72 -7.87 11.42 16.93
C PRO A 72 -8.73 12.34 16.05
N TRP A 73 -9.97 11.95 15.75
CA TRP A 73 -10.96 12.79 15.11
C TRP A 73 -11.33 14.04 15.93
N GLN A 74 -11.54 13.89 17.23
CA GLN A 74 -11.90 15.02 18.11
C GLN A 74 -10.74 16.00 18.26
N ASP A 75 -9.51 15.48 18.39
CA ASP A 75 -8.32 16.34 18.41
C ASP A 75 -8.18 17.12 17.09
N LEU A 76 -8.53 16.48 15.96
CA LEU A 76 -8.57 17.14 14.64
C LEU A 76 -9.68 18.21 14.57
N GLU A 77 -10.89 17.94 15.06
CA GLU A 77 -11.96 18.94 15.11
C GLU A 77 -11.59 20.13 15.99
N HIS A 78 -10.95 19.88 17.14
CA HIS A 78 -10.47 20.95 18.00
C HIS A 78 -9.39 21.80 17.31
N LEU A 79 -8.54 21.18 16.50
CA LEU A 79 -7.57 21.89 15.66
C LEU A 79 -8.24 22.75 14.59
N LEU A 80 -9.35 22.26 14.02
CA LEU A 80 -10.18 22.95 13.02
C LEU A 80 -11.10 24.04 13.60
N GLU A 81 -11.29 24.08 14.92
CA GLU A 81 -12.02 25.14 15.60
C GLU A 81 -11.08 26.22 16.18
N GLY A 82 -9.79 25.89 16.35
CA GLY A 82 -8.78 26.79 16.91
C GLY A 82 -8.30 27.90 15.95
N PRO A 83 -7.81 29.05 16.47
CA PRO A 83 -7.21 30.11 15.66
C PRO A 83 -5.85 29.69 15.08
N GLY A 84 -5.56 30.07 13.82
CA GLY A 84 -4.25 29.86 13.17
C GLY A 84 -4.12 28.60 12.30
N GLN A 85 -5.21 28.17 11.64
CA GLN A 85 -5.23 26.97 10.77
C GLN A 85 -4.34 27.09 9.52
N GLU A 86 -4.33 28.27 8.90
CA GLU A 86 -3.59 28.54 7.65
C GLU A 86 -2.07 28.37 7.79
N LEU A 87 -1.49 28.72 8.95
CA LEU A 87 -0.03 28.57 9.17
C LEU A 87 0.41 27.11 9.41
N LYS A 88 -0.53 26.20 9.71
CA LYS A 88 -0.18 24.82 10.09
C LYS A 88 -0.08 23.88 8.89
N PHE A 89 -0.74 24.13 7.75
CA PHE A 89 -0.65 23.25 6.58
C PHE A 89 0.72 23.26 5.89
N PRO A 90 1.30 24.43 5.55
CA PRO A 90 2.57 24.45 4.82
C PRO A 90 3.69 23.84 5.66
N SER A 91 3.71 24.14 6.95
CA SER A 91 4.69 23.58 7.90
C SER A 91 4.56 22.06 8.04
N MET A 92 3.34 21.51 8.08
CA MET A 92 3.14 20.05 8.11
C MET A 92 3.61 19.35 6.83
N VAL A 93 3.44 19.98 5.67
CA VAL A 93 3.90 19.44 4.38
C VAL A 93 5.43 19.53 4.25
N GLU A 94 6.02 20.64 4.68
CA GLU A 94 7.47 20.86 4.63
C GLU A 94 8.25 19.93 5.58
N LEU A 95 7.64 19.53 6.69
CA LEU A 95 8.20 18.53 7.61
C LEU A 95 8.19 17.10 7.05
N GLN A 96 7.57 16.87 5.88
CA GLN A 96 7.59 15.56 5.24
C GLN A 96 8.89 15.34 4.48
N ASN A 97 9.46 14.15 4.64
CA ASN A 97 10.64 13.75 3.91
C ASN A 97 10.42 13.82 2.39
N ASN A 98 11.44 14.28 1.67
CA ASN A 98 11.43 14.34 0.21
C ASN A 98 11.59 12.95 -0.39
N TYR A 99 10.79 12.65 -1.42
CA TYR A 99 10.82 11.36 -2.12
C TYR A 99 12.20 11.01 -2.68
N GLY A 100 12.92 12.00 -3.21
CA GLY A 100 14.28 11.81 -3.72
C GLY A 100 15.25 11.28 -2.66
N SER A 101 15.16 11.77 -1.43
CA SER A 101 16.02 11.31 -0.33
C SER A 101 15.62 9.94 0.20
N ASN A 102 14.31 9.68 0.34
CA ASN A 102 13.82 8.43 0.93
C ASN A 102 13.88 7.23 -0.02
N VAL A 103 13.64 7.47 -1.31
CA VAL A 103 13.44 6.41 -2.31
C VAL A 103 14.41 6.57 -3.48
N GLY A 104 14.60 7.79 -3.97
CA GLY A 104 15.47 8.04 -5.12
C GLY A 104 16.89 7.53 -4.93
N ILE A 105 17.53 7.88 -3.80
CA ILE A 105 18.91 7.45 -3.51
C ILE A 105 19.02 5.92 -3.38
N PRO A 106 18.24 5.22 -2.51
CA PRO A 106 18.31 3.76 -2.43
C PRO A 106 18.05 3.04 -3.76
N ILE A 107 17.12 3.56 -4.58
CA ILE A 107 16.84 2.98 -5.89
C ILE A 107 17.99 3.20 -6.86
N ALA A 108 18.63 4.37 -6.84
CA ALA A 108 19.82 4.60 -7.67
C ALA A 108 20.94 3.60 -7.34
N PHE A 109 21.16 3.30 -6.05
CA PHE A 109 22.07 2.25 -5.62
C PHE A 109 21.63 0.86 -6.12
N PHE A 110 20.34 0.54 -6.02
CA PHE A 110 19.81 -0.73 -6.49
C PHE A 110 19.96 -0.90 -8.01
N CYS A 111 19.64 0.14 -8.80
CA CYS A 111 19.87 0.17 -10.25
C CYS A 111 21.36 0.06 -10.60
N GLY A 112 22.25 0.70 -9.82
CA GLY A 112 23.69 0.55 -9.98
C GLY A 112 24.14 -0.91 -9.83
N GLY A 113 23.56 -1.64 -8.87
CA GLY A 113 23.77 -3.08 -8.73
C GLY A 113 23.32 -3.88 -9.96
N PHE A 114 22.18 -3.56 -10.56
CA PHE A 114 21.75 -4.20 -11.81
C PHE A 114 22.70 -3.93 -12.97
N VAL A 115 23.11 -2.67 -13.13
CA VAL A 115 24.06 -2.28 -14.18
C VAL A 115 25.39 -3.01 -14.01
N TYR A 116 25.88 -3.13 -12.77
CA TYR A 116 27.08 -3.92 -12.47
C TYR A 116 26.90 -5.39 -12.85
N THR A 117 25.77 -6.03 -12.48
CA THR A 117 25.49 -7.42 -12.87
C THR A 117 25.38 -7.58 -14.39
N LEU A 118 24.84 -6.60 -15.11
CA LEU A 118 24.81 -6.61 -16.57
C LEU A 118 26.22 -6.57 -17.18
N PHE A 119 27.14 -5.79 -16.61
CA PHE A 119 28.55 -5.82 -17.01
C PHE A 119 29.21 -7.16 -16.70
N ASP A 120 28.91 -7.76 -15.54
CA ASP A 120 29.45 -9.08 -15.19
C ASP A 120 28.97 -10.18 -16.15
N ILE A 121 27.72 -10.12 -16.61
CA ILE A 121 27.21 -11.03 -17.65
C ILE A 121 28.00 -10.90 -18.96
N GLN A 122 28.41 -9.68 -19.33
CA GLN A 122 29.20 -9.45 -20.54
C GLN A 122 30.63 -9.99 -20.40
N THR A 123 31.24 -9.88 -19.21
CA THR A 123 32.60 -10.40 -18.97
C THR A 123 32.63 -11.91 -18.73
N SER A 124 31.54 -12.48 -18.21
CA SER A 124 31.43 -13.87 -17.75
C SER A 124 30.28 -14.60 -18.45
N LEU A 125 30.25 -14.56 -19.79
CA LEU A 125 29.18 -15.15 -20.61
C LEU A 125 28.99 -16.64 -20.33
N GLY A 126 27.74 -17.04 -20.07
CA GLY A 126 27.39 -18.44 -19.82
C GLY A 126 27.57 -18.90 -18.36
N ASN A 127 27.92 -17.98 -17.44
CA ASN A 127 27.91 -18.29 -16.01
C ASN A 127 26.49 -18.26 -15.45
N ASN A 128 25.94 -19.45 -15.20
CA ASN A 128 24.60 -19.63 -14.67
C ASN A 128 24.40 -18.94 -13.31
N ASP A 129 25.43 -18.87 -12.46
CA ASP A 129 25.31 -18.23 -11.14
C ASP A 129 24.97 -16.74 -11.24
N VAL A 130 25.48 -16.06 -12.26
CA VAL A 130 25.17 -14.64 -12.53
C VAL A 130 23.73 -14.48 -12.99
N ALA A 131 23.24 -15.36 -13.86
CA ALA A 131 21.83 -15.37 -14.28
C ALA A 131 20.88 -15.60 -13.10
N HIS A 132 21.29 -16.46 -12.17
CA HIS A 132 20.53 -16.75 -10.96
C HIS A 132 20.53 -15.57 -9.98
N ALA A 133 21.68 -14.91 -9.77
CA ALA A 133 21.73 -13.68 -8.99
C ALA A 133 20.85 -12.58 -9.62
N LEU A 134 20.87 -12.44 -10.95
CA LEU A 134 20.03 -11.50 -11.68
C LEU A 134 18.53 -11.80 -11.49
N SER A 135 18.10 -13.06 -11.60
CA SER A 135 16.68 -13.41 -11.45
C SER A 135 16.17 -13.17 -10.03
N PHE A 136 16.97 -13.48 -9.01
CA PHE A 136 16.65 -13.12 -7.62
C PHE A 136 16.61 -11.61 -7.41
N GLY A 137 17.56 -10.87 -7.98
CA GLY A 137 17.54 -9.40 -7.96
C GLY A 137 16.25 -8.84 -8.54
N MET A 138 15.82 -9.34 -9.70
CA MET A 138 14.56 -8.92 -10.35
C MET A 138 13.35 -9.19 -9.46
N TRP A 139 13.28 -10.38 -8.87
CA TRP A 139 12.21 -10.71 -7.93
C TRP A 139 12.22 -9.83 -6.67
N TRP A 140 13.41 -9.52 -6.13
CA TRP A 140 13.59 -8.64 -4.98
C TRP A 140 13.22 -7.18 -5.23
N THR A 141 13.07 -6.78 -6.49
CA THR A 141 12.57 -5.45 -6.88
C THR A 141 11.18 -5.15 -6.30
N ILE A 142 10.44 -6.16 -5.85
CA ILE A 142 9.18 -5.96 -5.12
C ILE A 142 9.34 -5.03 -3.90
N VAL A 143 10.51 -5.06 -3.22
CA VAL A 143 10.80 -4.21 -2.06
C VAL A 143 10.93 -2.74 -2.47
N PRO A 144 11.76 -2.38 -3.47
CA PRO A 144 11.74 -1.05 -4.08
C PRO A 144 10.35 -0.59 -4.52
N HIS A 145 9.54 -1.44 -5.16
CA HIS A 145 8.18 -1.06 -5.56
C HIS A 145 7.30 -0.70 -4.36
N MET A 146 7.36 -1.45 -3.26
CA MET A 146 6.67 -1.07 -2.02
C MET A 146 7.17 0.27 -1.47
N ALA A 147 8.48 0.54 -1.53
CA ALA A 147 9.04 1.81 -1.09
C ALA A 147 8.57 3.00 -1.95
N ILE A 148 8.49 2.81 -3.27
CA ILE A 148 7.92 3.77 -4.23
C ILE A 148 6.48 4.10 -3.84
N ILE A 149 5.64 3.07 -3.65
CA ILE A 149 4.22 3.24 -3.32
C ILE A 149 4.01 3.83 -1.92
N SER A 150 4.82 3.47 -0.94
CA SER A 150 4.73 4.06 0.41
C SER A 150 5.09 5.55 0.41
N SER A 151 5.99 5.97 -0.47
CA SER A 151 6.53 7.33 -0.49
C SER A 151 5.84 8.28 -1.47
N LEU A 152 5.06 7.77 -2.43
CA LEU A 152 4.25 8.63 -3.31
C LEU A 152 3.07 9.29 -2.59
N LEU A 153 2.72 8.78 -1.40
CA LEU A 153 1.59 9.24 -0.61
C LEU A 153 1.93 10.56 0.10
N LEU A 154 0.95 11.46 0.17
CA LEU A 154 1.08 12.73 0.89
C LEU A 154 0.83 12.58 2.40
N ALA A 155 0.33 11.42 2.85
CA ALA A 155 0.07 11.18 4.25
C ALA A 155 1.38 11.16 5.06
N GLY A 156 1.40 11.89 6.17
CA GLY A 156 2.54 11.92 7.08
C GLY A 156 2.77 10.56 7.73
N ASN A 157 3.97 10.00 7.57
CA ASN A 157 4.38 8.78 8.27
C ASN A 157 4.76 9.03 9.73
N ASN A 158 4.96 10.29 10.12
CA ASN A 158 5.33 10.68 11.47
C ASN A 158 4.11 11.26 12.23
N PRO A 159 3.50 10.50 13.16
CA PRO A 159 2.35 10.96 13.95
C PRO A 159 2.69 12.14 14.87
N PHE A 160 3.96 12.37 15.17
CA PHE A 160 4.43 13.49 15.99
C PHE A 160 4.06 14.85 15.39
N ILE A 161 3.98 14.96 14.06
CA ILE A 161 3.64 16.22 13.38
C ILE A 161 2.22 16.66 13.76
N LEU A 162 1.25 15.72 13.78
CA LEU A 162 -0.10 16.04 14.22
C LEU A 162 -0.11 16.39 15.70
N GLN A 163 0.61 15.63 16.52
CA GLN A 163 0.67 15.87 17.95
C GLN A 163 1.21 17.26 18.30
N LEU A 164 2.24 17.71 17.59
CA LEU A 164 2.77 19.06 17.73
C LEU A 164 1.73 20.12 17.30
N ALA A 165 0.92 19.82 16.29
CA ALA A 165 -0.13 20.72 15.84
C ALA A 165 -1.29 20.83 16.85
N THR A 166 -1.63 19.73 17.54
CA THR A 166 -2.74 19.63 18.51
C THR A 166 -2.36 19.99 19.95
N ASP A 167 -1.08 20.20 20.25
CA ASP A 167 -0.53 20.50 21.59
C ASP A 167 -0.94 19.46 22.66
N VAL A 168 -0.95 18.20 22.24
CA VAL A 168 -1.40 17.09 23.07
C VAL A 168 -0.23 16.39 23.75
N SER A 169 -0.40 15.99 25.01
CA SER A 169 0.63 15.30 25.79
C SER A 169 1.06 13.96 25.19
N ARG A 170 2.35 13.61 25.35
CA ARG A 170 2.90 12.33 24.90
C ARG A 170 2.35 11.19 25.74
N THR A 171 2.06 10.08 25.07
CA THR A 171 1.72 8.82 25.72
C THR A 171 2.69 7.73 25.25
N GLU A 172 3.27 7.00 26.20
CA GLU A 172 4.05 5.82 25.87
C GLU A 172 3.12 4.67 25.48
N HIS A 173 3.43 4.02 24.36
CA HIS A 173 2.70 2.86 23.89
C HIS A 173 3.42 1.57 24.27
N ARG A 174 2.67 0.60 24.79
CA ARG A 174 3.19 -0.76 24.93
C ARG A 174 3.45 -1.35 23.54
N PRO A 175 4.56 -2.10 23.35
CA PRO A 175 4.87 -2.74 22.09
C PRO A 175 3.77 -3.71 21.65
N VAL A 176 3.39 -3.66 20.37
CA VAL A 176 2.41 -4.57 19.79
C VAL A 176 3.03 -5.97 19.75
N LEU A 177 2.33 -6.95 20.34
CA LEU A 177 2.79 -8.33 20.50
C LEU A 177 4.11 -8.48 21.28
N GLY A 178 4.55 -7.44 22.00
CA GLY A 178 5.84 -7.46 22.72
C GLY A 178 7.09 -7.39 21.84
N ILE A 179 6.94 -7.39 20.51
CA ILE A 179 8.04 -7.48 19.54
C ILE A 179 8.12 -6.24 18.65
N PHE A 180 6.97 -5.60 18.35
CA PHE A 180 6.92 -4.42 17.50
C PHE A 180 6.73 -3.16 18.35
N ALA A 181 7.84 -2.50 18.68
CA ALA A 181 7.79 -1.13 19.20
C ALA A 181 7.34 -0.16 18.10
N GLN A 182 6.61 0.88 18.47
CA GLN A 182 6.30 1.95 17.53
C GLN A 182 7.59 2.72 17.20
N ALA A 183 7.76 3.10 15.93
CA ALA A 183 8.92 3.87 15.51
C ALA A 183 8.94 5.29 16.12
N TYR A 184 7.78 5.80 16.54
CA TYR A 184 7.61 7.12 17.11
C TYR A 184 6.88 7.03 18.44
N GLU A 185 7.41 7.69 19.46
CA GLU A 185 6.70 7.97 20.71
C GLU A 185 5.73 9.13 20.47
N SER A 186 4.47 8.80 20.20
CA SER A 186 3.43 9.81 20.04
C SER A 186 2.12 9.30 20.60
N ARG A 187 1.10 10.15 20.75
CA ARG A 187 -0.25 9.70 21.13
C ARG A 187 -0.94 8.87 20.04
N TYR A 188 -0.55 9.06 18.79
CA TYR A 188 -1.24 8.49 17.65
C TYR A 188 -0.45 7.32 17.07
N LYS A 189 -1.15 6.22 16.81
CA LYS A 189 -0.55 5.04 16.19
C LYS A 189 -0.69 5.12 14.67
N PRO A 190 0.41 4.97 13.90
CA PRO A 190 0.30 4.86 12.47
C PRO A 190 -0.32 3.51 12.07
N GLU A 191 -1.15 3.53 11.03
CA GLU A 191 -1.72 2.34 10.42
C GLU A 191 -0.69 1.58 9.60
N TRP A 192 -0.90 0.28 9.50
CA TRP A 192 -0.09 -0.56 8.63
C TRP A 192 -0.38 -0.22 7.17
N LEU A 193 0.64 -0.24 6.32
CA LEU A 193 0.53 0.15 4.91
C LEU A 193 -0.56 -0.62 4.16
N TRP A 194 -0.73 -1.92 4.46
CA TRP A 194 -1.77 -2.78 3.86
C TRP A 194 -3.20 -2.52 4.39
N PHE A 195 -3.39 -1.66 5.38
CA PHE A 195 -4.71 -1.20 5.85
C PHE A 195 -4.96 0.28 5.59
N ARG A 196 -3.95 1.02 5.14
CA ARG A 196 -3.99 2.47 4.98
C ARG A 196 -5.12 2.96 4.06
N GLY A 197 -5.26 2.38 2.87
CA GLY A 197 -6.33 2.72 1.94
C GLY A 197 -7.73 2.51 2.54
N ARG A 198 -7.92 1.38 3.23
CA ARG A 198 -9.17 1.07 3.94
C ARG A 198 -9.45 2.08 5.06
N SER A 199 -8.44 2.39 5.87
CA SER A 199 -8.56 3.37 6.96
C SER A 199 -9.05 4.71 6.42
N LYS A 200 -8.45 5.20 5.34
CA LYS A 200 -8.84 6.44 4.69
C LYS A 200 -10.28 6.47 4.20
N TYR A 201 -10.73 5.38 3.59
CA TYR A 201 -12.12 5.25 3.15
C TYR A 201 -13.10 5.30 4.33
N ILE A 202 -12.79 4.63 5.44
CA ILE A 202 -13.58 4.70 6.68
C ILE A 202 -13.62 6.12 7.19
N TRP A 203 -12.47 6.80 7.19
CA TRP A 203 -12.39 8.15 7.68
C TRP A 203 -13.25 9.09 6.84
N LEU A 204 -13.34 8.86 5.52
CA LEU A 204 -14.16 9.68 4.65
C LEU A 204 -15.65 9.46 4.92
N LYS A 205 -16.06 8.20 5.12
CA LYS A 205 -17.43 7.88 5.51
C LYS A 205 -17.84 8.53 6.84
N ARG A 206 -16.91 8.67 7.79
CA ARG A 206 -17.20 9.38 9.04
C ARG A 206 -17.51 10.86 8.81
N VAL A 207 -16.80 11.51 7.88
CA VAL A 207 -17.09 12.91 7.49
C VAL A 207 -18.52 13.01 6.96
N PHE A 208 -18.96 12.04 6.15
CA PHE A 208 -20.33 11.98 5.65
C PHE A 208 -21.35 11.87 6.78
N LEU A 209 -21.15 10.92 7.69
CA LEU A 209 -22.06 10.71 8.82
C LEU A 209 -22.19 11.95 9.74
N LEU A 210 -21.08 12.61 10.06
CA LEU A 210 -21.11 13.80 10.93
C LEU A 210 -21.85 14.96 10.29
N ASN A 211 -21.64 15.21 9.00
CA ASN A 211 -22.35 16.25 8.26
C ASN A 211 -23.86 15.98 8.17
N GLU A 212 -24.26 14.70 8.05
CA GLU A 212 -25.68 14.31 8.08
C GLU A 212 -26.32 14.58 9.45
N VAL A 213 -25.64 14.20 10.54
CA VAL A 213 -26.13 14.43 11.92
C VAL A 213 -26.24 15.92 12.22
N GLU A 214 -25.23 16.71 11.86
CA GLU A 214 -25.26 18.17 12.05
C GLU A 214 -26.41 18.82 11.25
N SER A 215 -26.64 18.33 10.03
CA SER A 215 -27.76 18.78 9.19
C SER A 215 -29.12 18.38 9.78
N ALA A 216 -29.24 17.21 10.41
CA ALA A 216 -30.47 16.75 11.07
C ALA A 216 -30.75 17.52 12.36
N ALA A 217 -29.73 17.78 13.18
CA ALA A 217 -29.85 18.54 14.42
C ALA A 217 -30.34 19.98 14.18
N LYS A 218 -29.91 20.61 13.08
CA LYS A 218 -30.37 21.97 12.69
C LYS A 218 -31.83 22.01 12.19
N VAL A 219 -32.39 20.88 11.75
CA VAL A 219 -33.77 20.79 11.20
C VAL A 219 -34.82 20.53 12.30
N LEU A 220 -34.41 20.15 13.52
CA LEU A 220 -35.30 20.00 14.67
C LEU A 220 -35.09 21.12 15.72
N PRO A 221 -35.39 22.40 15.40
CA PRO A 221 -35.43 23.47 16.40
C PRO A 221 -36.74 23.35 17.17
N GLY A 222 -36.86 22.36 18.06
CA GLY A 222 -38.13 22.14 18.78
C GLY A 222 -38.06 21.26 20.02
N VAL A 223 -36.95 20.55 20.26
CA VAL A 223 -36.83 19.66 21.43
C VAL A 223 -35.50 19.90 22.13
N ALA A 224 -35.33 21.10 22.70
CA ALA A 224 -34.38 21.28 23.79
C ALA A 224 -34.82 22.44 24.69
N SER A 225 -34.97 22.08 25.96
CA SER A 225 -34.63 22.91 27.12
C SER A 225 -35.36 24.24 27.30
N LYS A 226 -36.31 24.21 28.24
CA LYS A 226 -36.71 25.38 29.02
C LYS A 226 -35.52 25.83 29.88
N GLU A 227 -34.63 26.68 29.39
CA GLU A 227 -33.87 27.55 30.29
C GLU A 227 -33.22 28.73 29.55
N GLY A 228 -33.65 29.94 29.94
CA GLY A 228 -32.75 31.09 30.09
C GLY A 228 -32.20 31.76 28.83
N SER A 229 -33.06 32.53 28.15
CA SER A 229 -32.79 33.83 27.52
C SER A 229 -31.32 34.28 27.38
N LYS A 230 -30.83 34.32 26.13
CA LYS A 230 -30.00 35.42 25.58
C LYS A 230 -30.04 35.37 24.05
N LYS A 231 -30.43 36.49 23.43
CA LYS A 231 -30.54 36.69 21.97
C LYS A 231 -29.25 36.25 21.27
N THR A 232 -29.31 35.15 20.53
CA THR A 232 -28.32 34.76 19.53
C THR A 232 -28.69 35.40 18.18
N PRO A 233 -27.70 35.89 17.41
CA PRO A 233 -27.95 36.46 16.09
C PRO A 233 -28.46 35.38 15.12
N ASN A 234 -29.38 35.76 14.24
CA ASN A 234 -29.94 34.91 13.18
C ASN A 234 -28.82 34.41 12.25
N ILE A 235 -28.26 33.25 12.54
CA ILE A 235 -27.47 32.47 11.59
C ILE A 235 -28.49 31.84 10.63
N THR A 236 -28.63 32.43 9.45
CA THR A 236 -29.35 31.83 8.33
C THR A 236 -28.65 30.53 7.94
N VAL A 237 -29.14 29.42 8.47
CA VAL A 237 -28.62 28.08 8.17
C VAL A 237 -28.89 27.80 6.68
N ASN A 238 -27.81 27.82 5.91
CA ASN A 238 -27.80 27.60 4.47
C ASN A 238 -28.28 26.18 4.15
N ARG A 239 -29.46 26.06 3.54
CA ARG A 239 -30.07 24.80 3.02
C ARG A 239 -29.23 24.11 1.92
N LYS A 240 -28.06 24.66 1.59
CA LYS A 240 -27.13 24.23 0.54
C LYS A 240 -26.13 23.12 0.96
N SER A 241 -26.05 22.71 2.24
CA SER A 241 -25.04 21.70 2.65
C SER A 241 -25.33 20.28 2.15
N LYS A 242 -26.61 19.89 2.04
CA LYS A 242 -27.00 18.54 1.59
C LYS A 242 -26.55 18.18 0.16
N PRO A 243 -26.72 19.05 -0.88
CA PRO A 243 -26.25 18.72 -2.22
C PRO A 243 -24.72 18.55 -2.31
N GLN A 244 -23.95 19.31 -1.53
CA GLN A 244 -22.48 19.24 -1.56
C GLN A 244 -21.93 17.89 -1.07
N LEU A 245 -22.60 17.27 -0.10
CA LEU A 245 -22.17 15.99 0.45
C LEU A 245 -22.43 14.84 -0.51
N THR A 246 -23.57 14.86 -1.19
CA THR A 246 -23.89 13.87 -2.23
C THR A 246 -22.95 13.99 -3.42
N ASP A 247 -22.55 15.21 -3.77
CA ASP A 247 -21.57 15.45 -4.83
C ASP A 247 -20.19 14.91 -4.43
N LEU A 248 -19.73 15.16 -3.19
CA LEU A 248 -18.49 14.59 -2.68
C LEU A 248 -18.53 13.05 -2.62
N GLN A 249 -19.63 12.48 -2.16
CA GLN A 249 -19.79 11.02 -2.11
C GLN A 249 -19.71 10.43 -3.52
N SER A 250 -20.41 11.03 -4.49
CA SER A 250 -20.35 10.59 -5.88
C SER A 250 -18.97 10.75 -6.51
N ALA A 251 -18.21 11.78 -6.12
CA ALA A 251 -16.86 12.02 -6.62
C ALA A 251 -15.85 11.00 -6.08
N VAL A 252 -16.02 10.58 -4.81
CA VAL A 252 -15.09 9.65 -4.16
C VAL A 252 -15.50 8.18 -4.31
N ASP A 253 -16.77 7.90 -4.64
CA ASP A 253 -17.17 6.55 -5.01
C ASP A 253 -16.34 6.05 -6.20
N LEU A 254 -15.85 4.82 -6.06
CA LEU A 254 -14.91 4.23 -7.00
C LEU A 254 -15.69 3.57 -8.13
N ALA A 255 -15.57 4.13 -9.32
CA ALA A 255 -16.12 3.53 -10.52
C ALA A 255 -15.41 2.21 -10.83
N VAL A 256 -16.06 1.35 -11.62
CA VAL A 256 -15.44 0.10 -12.11
C VAL A 256 -14.12 0.38 -12.83
N PHE A 257 -14.03 1.50 -13.53
CA PHE A 257 -12.80 1.93 -14.19
C PHE A 257 -11.67 2.26 -13.20
N ASP A 258 -11.97 2.93 -12.08
CA ASP A 258 -10.99 3.19 -11.03
C ASP A 258 -10.46 1.88 -10.45
N TRP A 259 -11.35 0.91 -10.18
CA TRP A 259 -10.97 -0.43 -9.74
C TRP A 259 -10.08 -1.14 -10.75
N ALA A 260 -10.45 -1.13 -12.03
CA ALA A 260 -9.67 -1.73 -13.08
C ALA A 260 -8.27 -1.09 -13.18
N GLN A 261 -8.18 0.24 -13.08
CA GLN A 261 -6.91 0.97 -13.11
C GLN A 261 -6.04 0.61 -11.89
N MET A 262 -6.60 0.62 -10.68
CA MET A 262 -5.87 0.27 -9.45
C MET A 262 -5.33 -1.16 -9.49
N ILE A 263 -6.17 -2.12 -9.92
CA ILE A 263 -5.76 -3.53 -10.07
C ILE A 263 -4.70 -3.65 -11.17
N THR A 264 -4.83 -2.92 -12.27
CA THR A 264 -3.86 -2.96 -13.38
C THR A 264 -2.50 -2.43 -12.95
N ILE A 265 -2.44 -1.28 -12.28
CA ILE A 265 -1.19 -0.70 -11.77
C ILE A 265 -0.53 -1.65 -10.76
N THR A 266 -1.32 -2.14 -9.79
CA THR A 266 -0.84 -3.09 -8.77
C THR A 266 -0.29 -4.37 -9.43
N THR A 267 -1.04 -4.93 -10.37
CA THR A 267 -0.64 -6.15 -11.08
C THR A 267 0.61 -5.89 -11.90
N ALA A 268 0.75 -4.75 -12.59
CA ALA A 268 1.95 -4.44 -13.35
C ALA A 268 3.20 -4.37 -12.46
N LEU A 269 3.12 -3.70 -11.31
CA LEU A 269 4.25 -3.55 -10.37
C LEU A 269 4.71 -4.89 -9.76
N ILE A 270 3.80 -5.87 -9.64
CA ILE A 270 4.11 -7.22 -9.13
C ILE A 270 4.53 -8.16 -10.28
N PHE A 271 3.80 -8.11 -11.39
CA PHE A 271 3.93 -9.03 -12.52
C PHE A 271 5.21 -8.80 -13.31
N VAL A 272 5.61 -7.55 -13.58
CA VAL A 272 6.81 -7.26 -14.35
C VAL A 272 8.08 -7.83 -13.72
N PRO A 273 8.43 -7.55 -12.45
CA PRO A 273 9.61 -8.16 -11.83
C PRO A 273 9.51 -9.69 -11.76
N PHE A 274 8.30 -10.22 -11.53
CA PHE A 274 8.06 -11.67 -11.54
C PHE A 274 8.32 -12.31 -12.90
N ILE A 275 7.75 -11.79 -13.98
CA ILE A 275 7.84 -12.44 -15.30
C ILE A 275 9.27 -12.36 -15.81
N LEU A 276 9.99 -11.27 -15.57
CA LEU A 276 11.40 -11.14 -15.95
C LEU A 276 12.30 -12.13 -15.17
N ALA A 277 12.07 -12.28 -13.85
CA ALA A 277 12.72 -13.29 -13.02
C ALA A 277 12.38 -14.72 -13.45
N PHE A 278 11.10 -14.99 -13.73
CA PHE A 278 10.60 -16.27 -14.18
C PHE A 278 11.21 -16.66 -15.52
N LEU A 279 11.16 -15.78 -16.52
CA LEU A 279 11.71 -16.06 -17.86
C LEU A 279 13.22 -16.32 -17.79
N THR A 280 13.95 -15.52 -17.01
CA THR A 280 15.39 -15.72 -16.82
C THR A 280 15.69 -17.07 -16.18
N SER A 281 14.93 -17.49 -15.17
CA SER A 281 15.07 -18.81 -14.53
C SER A 281 14.48 -19.97 -15.34
N PHE A 282 13.55 -19.71 -16.25
CA PHE A 282 12.92 -20.73 -17.11
C PHE A 282 13.83 -21.10 -18.27
N TYR A 283 14.56 -20.12 -18.82
CA TYR A 283 15.53 -20.36 -19.89
C TYR A 283 16.93 -20.75 -19.38
N THR A 284 17.12 -20.93 -18.06
CA THR A 284 18.45 -21.19 -17.47
C THR A 284 18.40 -22.29 -16.40
N PRO A 285 19.27 -23.33 -16.45
CA PRO A 285 20.21 -23.69 -17.52
C PRO A 285 19.55 -24.50 -18.66
N THR A 286 18.45 -25.20 -18.37
CA THR A 286 17.66 -25.92 -19.37
C THR A 286 16.26 -25.32 -19.44
N VAL A 287 15.71 -25.22 -20.65
CA VAL A 287 14.38 -24.67 -20.86
C VAL A 287 13.32 -25.51 -20.13
N GLY A 288 12.66 -24.93 -19.14
CA GLY A 288 11.60 -25.62 -18.41
C GLY A 288 11.31 -25.07 -17.02
N LEU A 289 10.27 -25.63 -16.40
CA LEU A 289 9.94 -25.32 -15.00
C LEU A 289 10.92 -26.04 -14.07
N SER A 290 11.91 -25.32 -13.57
CA SER A 290 12.86 -25.79 -12.55
C SER A 290 12.38 -25.44 -11.13
N CYS A 291 13.13 -25.86 -10.10
CA CYS A 291 12.89 -25.45 -8.70
C CYS A 291 12.81 -23.91 -8.57
N ARG A 292 13.65 -23.18 -9.33
CA ARG A 292 13.77 -21.71 -9.26
C ARG A 292 12.55 -21.03 -9.84
N SER A 293 12.19 -21.35 -11.08
CA SER A 293 11.01 -20.78 -11.73
C SER A 293 9.71 -21.17 -11.00
N LEU A 294 9.65 -22.37 -10.42
CA LEU A 294 8.52 -22.80 -9.59
C LEU A 294 8.39 -21.96 -8.31
N THR A 295 9.52 -21.60 -7.68
CA THR A 295 9.52 -20.71 -6.50
C THR A 295 8.91 -19.35 -6.83
N PHE A 296 9.34 -18.72 -7.93
CA PHE A 296 8.77 -17.45 -8.38
C PHE A 296 7.30 -17.56 -8.73
N LEU A 297 6.90 -18.63 -9.44
CA LEU A 297 5.51 -18.85 -9.82
C LEU A 297 4.61 -19.02 -8.58
N THR A 298 5.08 -19.79 -7.60
CA THR A 298 4.36 -20.04 -6.34
C THR A 298 4.20 -18.74 -5.56
N TYR A 299 5.25 -17.93 -5.48
CA TYR A 299 5.20 -16.61 -4.87
C TYR A 299 4.20 -15.69 -5.59
N PHE A 300 4.27 -15.61 -6.91
CA PHE A 300 3.35 -14.76 -7.70
C PHE A 300 1.89 -15.16 -7.53
N LEU A 301 1.57 -16.46 -7.61
CA LEU A 301 0.20 -16.94 -7.40
C LEU A 301 -0.32 -16.62 -5.99
N ALA A 302 0.54 -16.76 -4.97
CA ALA A 302 0.19 -16.38 -3.61
C ALA A 302 -0.06 -14.87 -3.48
N GLN A 303 0.79 -14.02 -4.09
CA GLN A 303 0.60 -12.57 -4.09
C GLN A 303 -0.67 -12.14 -4.83
N MET A 304 -0.96 -12.72 -6.00
CA MET A 304 -2.20 -12.44 -6.73
C MET A 304 -3.44 -12.92 -5.95
N GLY A 305 -3.34 -14.06 -5.26
CA GLY A 305 -4.37 -14.53 -4.34
C GLY A 305 -4.64 -13.54 -3.21
N GLN A 306 -3.60 -12.97 -2.61
CA GLN A 306 -3.74 -11.92 -1.59
C GLN A 306 -4.34 -10.63 -2.13
N VAL A 307 -3.92 -10.18 -3.32
CA VAL A 307 -4.50 -9.01 -4.00
C VAL A 307 -5.99 -9.22 -4.24
N ALA A 308 -6.39 -10.39 -4.75
CA ALA A 308 -7.79 -10.74 -4.98
C ALA A 308 -8.61 -10.80 -3.67
N LEU A 309 -8.07 -11.44 -2.62
CA LEU A 309 -8.71 -11.48 -1.30
C LEU A 309 -8.90 -10.08 -0.72
N TRP A 310 -7.89 -9.21 -0.87
CA TRP A 310 -7.96 -7.86 -0.33
C TRP A 310 -8.93 -6.98 -1.11
N ALA A 311 -8.94 -7.08 -2.45
CA ALA A 311 -9.93 -6.44 -3.30
C ALA A 311 -11.35 -6.91 -2.93
N TRP A 312 -11.54 -8.21 -2.68
CA TRP A 312 -12.81 -8.76 -2.19
C TRP A 312 -13.21 -8.19 -0.82
N ALA A 313 -12.26 -8.12 0.12
CA ALA A 313 -12.53 -7.59 1.46
C ALA A 313 -12.88 -6.09 1.45
N LEU A 314 -12.31 -5.32 0.52
CA LEU A 314 -12.66 -3.92 0.33
C LEU A 314 -14.01 -3.74 -0.34
N SER A 315 -14.27 -4.44 -1.45
CA SER A 315 -15.50 -4.28 -2.24
C SER A 315 -16.75 -4.66 -1.44
N THR A 316 -16.60 -5.57 -0.49
CA THR A 316 -17.68 -6.02 0.42
C THR A 316 -17.72 -5.23 1.73
N SER A 317 -16.83 -4.26 1.94
CA SER A 317 -16.82 -3.48 3.17
C SER A 317 -17.92 -2.41 3.19
N SER A 318 -18.84 -2.53 4.13
CA SER A 318 -19.92 -1.56 4.35
C SER A 318 -19.86 -1.01 5.77
N ILE A 319 -20.26 0.24 5.97
CA ILE A 319 -20.41 0.82 7.32
C ILE A 319 -21.89 0.75 7.65
N CYS A 320 -22.23 0.12 8.77
CA CYS A 320 -23.60 0.14 9.27
C CYS A 320 -23.93 1.48 9.92
N GLU A 321 -25.23 1.76 10.00
CA GLU A 321 -25.82 2.96 10.60
C GLU A 321 -25.28 3.27 12.01
N ASN A 322 -24.90 2.22 12.76
CA ASN A 322 -24.29 2.34 14.09
C ASN A 322 -22.79 2.70 14.08
N GLY A 323 -22.23 3.13 12.93
CA GLY A 323 -20.81 3.39 12.72
C GLY A 323 -19.91 2.15 12.78
N LYS A 324 -20.47 0.94 12.88
CA LYS A 324 -19.71 -0.31 12.92
C LYS A 324 -19.39 -0.80 11.51
N LEU A 325 -18.12 -1.07 11.26
CA LEU A 325 -17.61 -1.56 9.98
C LEU A 325 -17.90 -3.05 9.81
N HIS A 326 -18.69 -3.39 8.79
CA HIS A 326 -18.89 -4.75 8.30
C HIS A 326 -17.88 -5.03 7.19
N SER A 327 -17.15 -6.14 7.32
CA SER A 327 -16.19 -6.61 6.32
C SER A 327 -15.92 -8.09 6.57
N PRO A 328 -15.65 -8.90 5.54
CA PRO A 328 -15.28 -10.31 5.70
C PRO A 328 -14.10 -10.53 6.65
N ALA A 329 -13.21 -9.54 6.78
CA ALA A 329 -12.08 -9.60 7.70
C ALA A 329 -12.49 -9.46 9.18
N HIS A 330 -13.66 -8.88 9.48
CA HIS A 330 -14.09 -8.55 10.83
C HIS A 330 -15.40 -9.25 11.19
N ARG A 331 -15.40 -9.97 12.30
CA ARG A 331 -16.61 -10.63 12.80
C ARG A 331 -17.60 -9.58 13.33
N SER A 332 -18.53 -9.15 12.49
CA SER A 332 -19.79 -8.56 12.94
C SER A 332 -20.77 -9.68 13.33
N LYS A 333 -21.77 -9.39 14.17
CA LYS A 333 -22.72 -10.34 14.81
C LYS A 333 -23.00 -11.64 14.02
N PRO A 334 -23.11 -12.80 14.71
CA PRO A 334 -23.15 -14.10 14.08
C PRO A 334 -24.45 -14.33 13.28
N CYS A 335 -24.45 -13.94 12.01
CA CYS A 335 -25.30 -14.55 11.00
C CYS A 335 -24.47 -15.63 10.29
N LEU A 336 -25.08 -16.79 10.03
CA LEU A 336 -24.44 -17.93 9.38
C LEU A 336 -23.63 -17.58 8.10
N PRO A 337 -24.13 -16.77 7.15
CA PRO A 337 -23.36 -16.43 5.94
C PRO A 337 -22.11 -15.58 6.24
N ASN A 338 -22.15 -14.73 7.27
CA ASN A 338 -21.01 -13.91 7.68
C ASN A 338 -19.90 -14.76 8.32
N LEU A 339 -20.26 -15.85 8.99
CA LEU A 339 -19.28 -16.77 9.57
C LEU A 339 -18.50 -17.53 8.50
N ILE A 340 -19.19 -18.04 7.47
CA ILE A 340 -18.55 -18.76 6.37
C ILE A 340 -17.59 -17.82 5.62
N SER A 341 -18.05 -16.63 5.23
CA SER A 341 -17.21 -15.64 4.55
C SER A 341 -15.97 -15.27 5.37
N TRP A 342 -16.13 -15.08 6.69
CA TRP A 342 -15.02 -14.80 7.60
C TRP A 342 -14.02 -15.96 7.68
N LEU A 343 -14.51 -17.20 7.86
CA LEU A 343 -13.65 -18.40 7.89
C LEU A 343 -12.91 -18.60 6.56
N THR A 344 -13.60 -18.47 5.43
CA THR A 344 -13.01 -18.61 4.09
C THR A 344 -11.94 -17.55 3.86
N TYR A 345 -12.21 -16.29 4.22
CA TYR A 345 -11.24 -15.20 4.09
C TYR A 345 -9.96 -15.49 4.89
N TRP A 346 -10.08 -15.81 6.18
CA TRP A 346 -8.91 -16.04 7.03
C TRP A 346 -8.15 -17.32 6.66
N THR A 347 -8.84 -18.38 6.26
CA THR A 347 -8.19 -19.62 5.80
C THR A 347 -7.35 -19.36 4.55
N LEU A 348 -7.90 -18.67 3.54
CA LEU A 348 -7.16 -18.34 2.32
C LEU A 348 -6.06 -17.30 2.58
N ALA A 349 -6.30 -16.32 3.44
CA ALA A 349 -5.31 -15.31 3.80
C ALA A 349 -4.10 -15.94 4.49
N ILE A 350 -4.30 -16.85 5.46
CA ILE A 350 -3.23 -17.59 6.13
C ILE A 350 -2.50 -18.48 5.13
N LEU A 351 -3.22 -19.19 4.26
CA LEU A 351 -2.61 -20.03 3.23
C LEU A 351 -1.66 -19.23 2.34
N PHE A 352 -2.15 -18.16 1.71
CA PHE A 352 -1.31 -17.35 0.82
C PHE A 352 -0.20 -16.61 1.56
N PHE A 353 -0.43 -16.19 2.80
CA PHE A 353 0.61 -15.60 3.65
C PHE A 353 1.75 -16.58 3.94
N CYS A 354 1.43 -17.78 4.42
CA CYS A 354 2.40 -18.83 4.71
C CYS A 354 3.14 -19.25 3.43
N THR A 355 2.43 -19.44 2.31
CA THR A 355 3.04 -19.76 1.01
C THR A 355 3.99 -18.64 0.55
N SER A 356 3.61 -17.37 0.71
CA SER A 356 4.45 -16.23 0.33
C SER A 356 5.71 -16.15 1.18
N ILE A 357 5.61 -16.35 2.51
CA ILE A 357 6.78 -16.41 3.40
C ILE A 357 7.69 -17.57 3.05
N PHE A 358 7.11 -18.76 2.84
CA PHE A 358 7.86 -19.95 2.51
C PHE A 358 8.60 -19.79 1.18
N ALA A 359 7.94 -19.28 0.14
CA ALA A 359 8.58 -19.01 -1.13
C ALA A 359 9.64 -17.90 -1.03
N ALA A 360 9.36 -16.82 -0.29
CA ALA A 360 10.27 -15.69 -0.11
C ALA A 360 11.54 -16.06 0.66
N ILE A 361 11.37 -16.51 1.90
CA ILE A 361 12.48 -16.85 2.80
C ILE A 361 13.12 -18.16 2.37
N GLY A 362 12.31 -19.20 2.14
CA GLY A 362 12.80 -20.51 1.72
C GLY A 362 13.54 -20.43 0.40
N GLY A 363 13.00 -19.69 -0.59
CA GLY A 363 13.70 -19.45 -1.84
C GLY A 363 15.01 -18.70 -1.66
N THR A 364 15.05 -17.65 -0.84
CA THR A 364 16.29 -16.91 -0.56
C THR A 364 17.33 -17.80 0.14
N ILE A 365 16.93 -18.61 1.12
CA ILE A 365 17.83 -19.54 1.82
C ILE A 365 18.36 -20.60 0.84
N MET A 366 17.49 -21.16 -0.02
CA MET A 366 17.90 -22.12 -1.05
C MET A 366 18.92 -21.51 -2.02
N GLN A 367 18.79 -20.23 -2.35
CA GLN A 367 19.77 -19.53 -3.18
C GLN A 367 21.10 -19.33 -2.44
N LEU A 368 21.07 -18.85 -1.19
CA LEU A 368 22.28 -18.59 -0.41
C LEU A 368 23.06 -19.87 -0.07
N LEU A 369 22.35 -20.99 0.15
CA LEU A 369 22.96 -22.30 0.38
C LEU A 369 23.39 -23.00 -0.90
N GLY A 370 23.15 -22.42 -2.08
CA GLY A 370 23.44 -23.05 -3.37
C GLY A 370 22.58 -24.28 -3.68
N VAL A 371 21.46 -24.48 -2.97
CA VAL A 371 20.55 -25.64 -3.18
C VAL A 371 20.03 -25.67 -4.60
N TYR A 372 19.81 -24.50 -5.20
CA TYR A 372 19.35 -24.45 -6.59
C TYR A 372 20.40 -24.91 -7.61
N SER A 373 21.68 -24.94 -7.23
CA SER A 373 22.77 -25.46 -8.06
C SER A 373 22.88 -26.99 -7.99
N ASN A 374 22.03 -27.66 -7.19
CA ASN A 374 21.94 -29.11 -7.18
C ASN A 374 21.33 -29.65 -8.49
N CYS A 375 21.78 -30.84 -8.91
CA CYS A 375 21.34 -31.50 -10.14
C CYS A 375 19.81 -31.67 -10.24
N LEU A 376 19.12 -31.91 -9.12
CA LEU A 376 17.65 -32.03 -9.10
C LEU A 376 16.96 -30.73 -9.58
N CYS A 377 17.52 -29.58 -9.21
CA CYS A 377 16.98 -28.28 -9.57
C CYS A 377 17.45 -27.78 -10.94
N ALA A 378 18.48 -28.40 -11.51
CA ALA A 378 18.85 -28.21 -12.91
C ALA A 378 17.87 -28.91 -13.87
N LEU A 379 17.09 -29.89 -13.39
CA LEU A 379 16.13 -30.62 -14.21
C LEU A 379 14.75 -29.97 -14.20
N PRO A 380 14.06 -29.93 -15.35
CA PRO A 380 12.66 -29.55 -15.42
C PRO A 380 11.78 -30.50 -14.59
N ALA A 381 10.77 -29.95 -13.93
CA ALA A 381 9.87 -30.65 -13.02
C ALA A 381 9.12 -31.82 -13.67
N LYS A 382 8.93 -31.79 -15.00
CA LYS A 382 8.37 -32.90 -15.77
C LYS A 382 9.17 -34.20 -15.58
N TYR A 383 10.48 -34.10 -15.34
CA TYR A 383 11.37 -35.26 -15.21
C TYR A 383 11.61 -35.69 -13.76
N TRP A 384 11.07 -34.99 -12.75
CA TRP A 384 11.31 -35.32 -11.34
C TRP A 384 10.73 -36.68 -10.91
N ASN A 385 9.67 -37.14 -11.58
CA ASN A 385 9.03 -38.43 -11.28
C ASN A 385 9.53 -39.57 -12.17
N THR A 386 10.31 -39.27 -13.22
CA THR A 386 10.84 -40.27 -14.15
C THR A 386 12.19 -40.76 -13.63
N ARG A 387 12.48 -42.07 -13.71
CA ARG A 387 13.85 -42.54 -13.44
C ARG A 387 14.77 -42.02 -14.53
N TYR A 388 15.89 -41.46 -14.11
CA TYR A 388 16.94 -40.87 -14.96
C TYR A 388 17.43 -41.73 -16.13
N MET A 389 17.19 -43.05 -16.13
CA MET A 389 17.64 -43.96 -17.19
C MET A 389 16.61 -44.15 -18.31
N ASP A 390 15.37 -43.71 -18.13
CA ASP A 390 14.28 -44.06 -19.03
C ASP A 390 14.06 -43.02 -20.15
N ASP A 391 14.68 -41.84 -20.09
CA ASP A 391 14.50 -40.77 -21.08
C ASP A 391 15.84 -40.18 -21.56
N ALA A 392 16.13 -40.32 -22.85
CA ALA A 392 17.33 -39.78 -23.48
C ALA A 392 17.42 -38.25 -23.42
N HIS A 393 16.31 -37.57 -23.12
CA HIS A 393 16.24 -36.11 -23.02
C HIS A 393 16.51 -35.57 -21.60
N SER A 394 16.68 -36.42 -20.57
CA SER A 394 17.07 -35.96 -19.23
C SER A 394 18.59 -35.92 -19.07
N TYR A 395 19.23 -34.88 -19.59
CA TYR A 395 20.65 -34.61 -19.34
C TYR A 395 20.82 -33.37 -18.47
N VAL A 396 21.87 -33.37 -17.65
CA VAL A 396 22.29 -32.22 -16.84
C VAL A 396 23.62 -31.72 -17.37
N ASN A 397 23.67 -30.47 -17.80
CA ASN A 397 24.93 -29.84 -18.18
C ASN A 397 25.72 -29.54 -16.90
N LEU A 398 26.80 -30.29 -16.67
CA LEU A 398 27.71 -30.07 -15.54
C LEU A 398 28.72 -28.94 -15.82
N GLY A 399 28.93 -28.59 -17.09
CA GLY A 399 29.80 -27.49 -17.48
C GLY A 399 29.04 -26.15 -17.50
N SER A 400 29.68 -25.10 -16.98
CA SER A 400 29.33 -23.72 -17.32
C SER A 400 29.80 -23.40 -18.75
N ASN A 401 29.23 -22.36 -19.36
CA ASN A 401 29.60 -21.87 -20.70
C ASN A 401 29.22 -22.80 -21.87
N SER A 402 28.10 -23.52 -21.76
CA SER A 402 27.58 -24.22 -22.94
C SER A 402 27.16 -23.20 -24.01
N ALA A 403 27.17 -23.60 -25.29
CA ALA A 403 26.72 -22.73 -26.38
C ALA A 403 25.27 -22.24 -26.18
N ALA A 404 24.44 -23.07 -25.53
CA ALA A 404 23.07 -22.73 -25.16
C ALA A 404 23.04 -21.63 -24.07
N ASP A 405 23.87 -21.75 -23.02
CA ASP A 405 23.95 -20.75 -21.95
C ASP A 405 24.49 -19.40 -22.46
N ILE A 406 25.48 -19.44 -23.36
CA ILE A 406 26.02 -18.22 -23.99
C ILE A 406 24.93 -17.54 -24.86
N SER A 407 24.18 -18.32 -25.64
CA SER A 407 23.07 -17.80 -26.44
C SER A 407 21.96 -17.23 -25.56
N ALA A 408 21.63 -17.90 -24.46
CA ALA A 408 20.63 -17.45 -23.49
C ALA A 408 21.07 -16.17 -22.76
N ALA A 409 22.36 -16.06 -22.41
CA ALA A 409 22.93 -14.86 -21.82
C ALA A 409 22.77 -13.64 -22.74
N GLN A 410 23.07 -13.82 -24.02
CA GLN A 410 23.00 -12.76 -25.03
C GLN A 410 21.56 -12.33 -25.34
N HIS A 411 20.64 -13.29 -25.49
CA HIS A 411 19.27 -13.00 -25.92
C HIS A 411 18.34 -12.66 -24.76
N TRP A 412 18.42 -13.39 -23.65
CA TRP A 412 17.46 -13.30 -22.55
C TRP A 412 18.00 -12.53 -21.35
N TRP A 413 19.17 -12.89 -20.81
CA TRP A 413 19.60 -12.33 -19.52
C TRP A 413 19.85 -10.82 -19.60
N MET A 414 20.60 -10.38 -20.62
CA MET A 414 20.84 -8.94 -20.84
C MET A 414 19.54 -8.17 -21.08
N ALA A 415 18.63 -8.73 -21.90
CA ALA A 415 17.36 -8.09 -22.21
C ALA A 415 16.48 -7.97 -20.95
N MET A 416 16.30 -9.06 -20.19
CA MET A 416 15.46 -9.07 -19.00
C MET A 416 16.01 -8.13 -17.91
N GLY A 417 17.33 -8.16 -17.65
CA GLY A 417 17.96 -7.26 -16.69
C GLY A 417 17.87 -5.78 -17.09
N SER A 418 18.03 -5.47 -18.38
CA SER A 418 17.87 -4.12 -18.91
C SER A 418 16.42 -3.62 -18.78
N VAL A 419 15.44 -4.47 -19.12
CA VAL A 419 14.01 -4.15 -18.98
C VAL A 419 13.63 -3.97 -17.52
N ALA A 420 14.13 -4.81 -16.60
CA ALA A 420 13.88 -4.68 -15.17
C ALA A 420 14.41 -3.34 -14.62
N THR A 421 15.64 -2.98 -15.00
CA THR A 421 16.26 -1.70 -14.60
C THR A 421 15.47 -0.52 -15.15
N GLY A 422 15.14 -0.55 -16.44
CA GLY A 422 14.35 0.50 -17.09
C GLY A 422 12.96 0.66 -16.46
N PHE A 423 12.29 -0.45 -16.14
CA PHE A 423 10.98 -0.44 -15.48
C PHE A 423 11.07 0.16 -14.07
N LEU A 424 12.07 -0.22 -13.28
CA LEU A 424 12.27 0.34 -11.94
C LEU A 424 12.55 1.85 -11.98
N CYS A 425 13.42 2.30 -12.90
CA CYS A 425 13.70 3.72 -13.14
C CYS A 425 12.42 4.47 -13.54
N ALA A 426 11.62 3.92 -14.46
CA ALA A 426 10.35 4.51 -14.88
C ALA A 426 9.35 4.58 -13.73
N ALA A 427 9.16 3.50 -12.97
CA ALA A 427 8.25 3.48 -11.81
C ALA A 427 8.64 4.52 -10.76
N THR A 428 9.95 4.68 -10.52
CA THR A 428 10.49 5.68 -9.60
C THR A 428 10.28 7.10 -10.10
N TYR A 429 10.52 7.35 -11.39
CA TYR A 429 10.25 8.63 -12.02
C TYR A 429 8.78 9.01 -11.94
N PHE A 430 7.86 8.09 -12.26
CA PHE A 430 6.42 8.32 -12.15
C PHE A 430 5.99 8.54 -10.70
N GLY A 431 6.56 7.79 -9.75
CA GLY A 431 6.31 7.99 -8.32
C GLY A 431 6.73 9.39 -7.85
N TRP A 432 7.93 9.83 -8.25
CA TRP A 432 8.43 11.18 -7.97
C TRP A 432 7.54 12.26 -8.60
N TRP A 433 7.25 12.15 -9.89
CA TRP A 433 6.41 13.10 -10.62
C TRP A 433 5.01 13.21 -10.02
N TYR A 434 4.40 12.07 -9.68
CA TYR A 434 3.08 12.02 -9.06
C TYR A 434 3.08 12.70 -7.69
N GLN A 435 4.07 12.41 -6.85
CA GLN A 435 4.17 13.04 -5.53
C GLN A 435 4.40 14.55 -5.64
N LEU A 436 5.27 14.99 -6.57
CA LEU A 436 5.51 16.41 -6.81
C LEU A 436 4.24 17.12 -7.25
N ARG A 437 3.50 16.54 -8.20
CA ARG A 437 2.22 17.07 -8.66
C ARG A 437 1.20 17.18 -7.53
N LEU A 438 1.07 16.14 -6.69
CA LEU A 438 0.17 16.17 -5.54
C LEU A 438 0.56 17.26 -4.53
N ARG A 439 1.85 17.45 -4.25
CA ARG A 439 2.34 18.51 -3.34
C ARG A 439 2.01 19.90 -3.87
N VAL A 440 2.18 20.13 -5.17
CA VAL A 440 1.84 21.43 -5.80
C VAL A 440 0.35 21.68 -5.72
N ILE A 441 -0.49 20.72 -6.16
CA ILE A 441 -1.95 20.86 -6.09
C ILE A 441 -2.41 21.09 -4.65
N PHE A 442 -1.84 20.34 -3.69
CA PHE A 442 -2.17 20.52 -2.28
C PHE A 442 -1.82 21.93 -1.78
N ARG A 443 -0.62 22.43 -2.10
CA ARG A 443 -0.17 23.76 -1.69
C ARG A 443 -1.04 24.85 -2.30
N ASP A 444 -1.31 24.79 -3.60
CA ASP A 444 -2.15 25.78 -4.28
C ASP A 444 -3.55 25.84 -3.67
N LEU A 445 -4.13 24.68 -3.32
CA LEU A 445 -5.43 24.60 -2.65
C LEU A 445 -5.38 25.11 -1.21
N ALA A 446 -4.30 24.84 -0.48
CA ALA A 446 -4.13 25.30 0.89
C ALA A 446 -3.88 26.82 0.98
N GLU A 447 -3.32 27.44 -0.07
CA GLU A 447 -3.15 28.90 -0.16
C GLU A 447 -4.43 29.62 -0.65
N GLU A 448 -5.30 28.93 -1.38
CA GLU A 448 -6.58 29.49 -1.88
C GLU A 448 -7.69 29.54 -0.81
N ILE A 449 -7.67 28.60 0.14
CA ILE A 449 -8.64 28.45 1.24
C ILE A 449 -8.24 29.35 2.40
#